data_AF-A0A0T9A7M1-F1
#
_entry.id   AF-A0A0T9A7M1-F1
#
_cell.length_a   1.000
_cell.length_b   1.000
_cell.length_c   1.000
_cell.angle_alpha   90.00
_cell.angle_beta   90.00
_cell.angle_gamma   90.00
#
_symmetry.space_group_name_H-M   'P 1'
#
loop_
_entity.id
_entity.type
_entity.pdbx_description
1 polymer ?
#
loop_
_entity_poly.entity_id
_entity_poly.type
_entity_poly.pdbx_seq_one_letter_code
_entity_poly.pdbx_strand_id
1 'polypeptide(L)'
;MHDKVDTVSTVIDVATYDFKELHPTEGYKKMVALILPSYRVEDLDGRPVEATIEDLGANFEYDLPKDKFRQARIARQVRVTIPVHLAPLSWTTFQLLEGEQEHREGIYQNGVIDTPFVTVSVDDNITVYDKTTHEAYEDFIRFEDRGDIGNEYIYFQPKGTEPIFAELKGYEVLENTARYAKILLKHELTVPVSADEKLEEEQKGIIEFMKREAGRSEELTNIPLETELTVHKSASRLALLTLPRITVSVSWSRLITRVQAMILKVSMRW
;
A
#
# COMPACT_ATOMS: atom_id res chain seq x y z
N MET A 1 7.88 -9.76 -21.73
CA MET A 1 7.88 -10.11 -20.30
C MET A 1 8.69 -9.05 -19.59
N HIS A 2 8.24 -8.52 -18.46
CA HIS A 2 8.84 -7.33 -17.84
C HIS A 2 9.66 -7.71 -16.61
N ASP A 3 10.77 -7.01 -16.41
CA ASP A 3 11.53 -7.08 -15.18
C ASP A 3 10.63 -6.70 -13.98
N LYS A 4 10.87 -7.34 -12.85
CA LYS A 4 10.19 -7.04 -11.59
C LYS A 4 11.09 -6.15 -10.75
N VAL A 5 10.70 -4.89 -10.59
CA VAL A 5 11.27 -3.97 -9.60
C VAL A 5 10.27 -3.86 -8.46
N ASP A 6 10.67 -4.26 -7.26
CA ASP A 6 9.78 -4.37 -6.10
C ASP A 6 10.59 -4.38 -4.80
N THR A 7 9.91 -4.33 -3.66
CA THR A 7 10.46 -4.68 -2.35
C THR A 7 9.88 -6.00 -1.89
N VAL A 8 10.73 -6.92 -1.48
CA VAL A 8 10.31 -8.23 -0.96
C VAL A 8 10.72 -8.37 0.48
N SER A 9 9.85 -8.99 1.27
CA SER A 9 10.09 -9.25 2.68
C SER A 9 10.02 -10.75 2.95
N THR A 10 10.94 -11.25 3.77
CA THR A 10 10.97 -12.65 4.21
C THR A 10 11.35 -12.73 5.68
N VAL A 11 10.84 -13.76 6.37
CA VAL A 11 11.16 -14.03 7.77
C VAL A 11 12.22 -15.12 7.81
N ILE A 12 13.30 -14.87 8.55
CA ILE A 12 14.43 -15.77 8.69
C ILE A 12 14.60 -16.15 10.16
N ASP A 13 14.70 -17.44 10.43
CA ASP A 13 15.08 -17.95 11.75
C ASP A 13 16.60 -17.79 11.93
N VAL A 14 17.02 -16.97 12.88
CA VAL A 14 18.44 -16.69 13.15
C VAL A 14 19.01 -17.51 14.29
N ALA A 15 18.15 -18.01 15.17
CA ALA A 15 18.50 -18.95 16.23
C ALA A 15 17.29 -19.78 16.61
N THR A 16 17.46 -21.06 16.97
CA THR A 16 16.33 -21.93 17.34
C THR A 16 16.63 -22.83 18.52
N TYR A 17 15.57 -23.24 19.22
CA TYR A 17 15.58 -24.34 20.18
C TYR A 17 14.51 -25.37 19.83
N ASP A 18 14.95 -26.61 19.62
CA ASP A 18 14.03 -27.71 19.35
C ASP A 18 13.32 -28.18 20.62
N PHE A 19 12.06 -28.56 20.49
CA PHE A 19 11.25 -29.06 21.62
C PHE A 19 11.79 -30.38 22.18
N LYS A 20 12.57 -31.11 21.39
CA LYS A 20 13.25 -32.35 21.82
C LYS A 20 14.39 -32.07 22.81
N GLU A 21 14.92 -30.84 22.83
CA GLU A 21 16.08 -30.44 23.63
C GLU A 21 15.70 -29.63 24.87
N LEU A 22 14.65 -28.81 24.76
CA LEU A 22 14.24 -27.90 25.82
C LEU A 22 12.73 -27.75 25.88
N HIS A 23 12.17 -27.62 27.08
CA HIS A 23 10.74 -27.39 27.24
C HIS A 23 10.33 -26.08 26.53
N PRO A 24 9.21 -26.04 25.79
CA PRO A 24 8.85 -24.90 24.93
C PRO A 24 8.84 -23.55 25.64
N THR A 25 8.31 -23.52 26.86
CA THR A 25 8.24 -22.29 27.68
C THR A 25 9.63 -21.78 28.07
N GLU A 26 10.59 -22.67 28.30
CA GLU A 26 11.97 -22.30 28.60
C GLU A 26 12.72 -21.87 27.33
N GLY A 27 12.50 -22.58 26.22
CA GLY A 27 13.01 -22.18 24.90
C GLY A 27 12.54 -20.79 24.50
N TYR A 28 11.26 -20.48 24.72
CA TYR A 28 10.70 -19.15 24.51
C TYR A 28 11.38 -18.08 25.36
N LYS A 29 11.52 -18.30 26.67
CA LYS A 29 12.22 -17.34 27.55
C LYS A 29 13.67 -17.10 27.10
N LYS A 30 14.40 -18.15 26.71
CA LYS A 30 15.76 -18.01 26.19
C LYS A 30 15.81 -17.23 24.89
N MET A 31 14.91 -17.51 23.95
CA MET A 31 14.85 -16.80 22.66
C MET A 31 14.44 -15.34 22.83
N VAL A 32 13.55 -15.01 23.77
CA VAL A 32 13.20 -13.62 24.10
C VAL A 32 14.42 -12.88 24.67
N ALA A 33 15.16 -13.50 25.59
CA ALA A 33 16.33 -12.92 26.24
C ALA A 33 17.58 -12.88 25.35
N LEU A 34 17.55 -13.51 24.17
CA LEU A 34 18.66 -13.50 23.23
C LEU A 34 18.89 -12.09 22.68
N ILE A 35 20.10 -11.57 22.87
CA ILE A 35 20.56 -10.33 22.26
C ILE A 35 21.07 -10.69 20.87
N LEU A 36 20.45 -10.12 19.83
CA LEU A 36 20.87 -10.33 18.46
C LEU A 36 22.06 -9.41 18.10
N PRO A 37 23.03 -9.90 17.32
CA PRO A 37 24.00 -9.03 16.68
C PRO A 37 23.32 -8.15 15.62
N SER A 38 24.02 -7.11 15.16
CA SER A 38 23.66 -6.43 13.93
C SER A 38 23.76 -7.41 12.76
N TYR A 39 22.88 -7.24 11.77
CA TYR A 39 22.92 -8.03 10.55
C TYR A 39 23.07 -7.14 9.33
N ARG A 40 23.62 -7.73 8.26
CA ARG A 40 23.64 -7.15 6.92
C ARG A 40 23.28 -8.19 5.88
N VAL A 41 22.83 -7.74 4.71
CA VAL A 41 22.52 -8.62 3.57
C VAL A 41 23.58 -8.48 2.48
N GLU A 42 24.00 -9.60 1.92
CA GLU A 42 24.90 -9.66 0.76
C GLU A 42 24.29 -10.49 -0.38
N ASP A 43 24.64 -10.18 -1.63
CA ASP A 43 24.40 -11.07 -2.76
C ASP A 43 25.43 -12.21 -2.81
N LEU A 44 25.26 -13.17 -3.73
CA LEU A 44 26.22 -14.28 -3.88
C LEU A 44 27.62 -13.86 -4.36
N ASP A 45 27.79 -12.63 -4.86
CA ASP A 45 29.09 -12.07 -5.22
C ASP A 45 29.77 -11.36 -4.02
N GLY A 46 29.15 -11.38 -2.83
CA GLY A 46 29.62 -10.70 -1.62
C GLY A 46 29.40 -9.19 -1.65
N ARG A 47 28.53 -8.67 -2.53
CA ARG A 47 28.22 -7.24 -2.57
C ARG A 47 27.14 -6.93 -1.53
N PRO A 48 27.30 -5.86 -0.73
CA PRO A 48 26.29 -5.46 0.24
C PRO A 48 25.01 -5.03 -0.48
N VAL A 49 23.89 -5.52 0.04
CA VAL A 49 22.53 -5.19 -0.38
C VAL A 49 21.90 -4.36 0.71
N GLU A 50 21.27 -3.25 0.33
CA GLU A 50 20.50 -2.43 1.26
C GLU A 50 19.30 -3.22 1.75
N ALA A 51 19.14 -3.31 3.07
CA ALA A 51 18.10 -4.10 3.69
C ALA A 51 17.57 -3.40 4.95
N THR A 52 16.27 -3.54 5.18
CA THR A 52 15.65 -3.25 6.48
C THR A 52 15.53 -4.57 7.23
N ILE A 53 16.05 -4.61 8.46
CA ILE A 53 16.06 -5.80 9.29
C ILE A 53 15.32 -5.49 10.59
N GLU A 54 14.19 -6.14 10.79
CA GLU A 54 13.31 -5.96 11.94
C GLU A 54 13.33 -7.22 12.80
N ASP A 55 13.55 -7.06 14.11
CA ASP A 55 13.52 -8.17 15.06
C ASP A 55 12.06 -8.52 15.42
N LEU A 56 11.63 -9.73 15.07
CA LEU A 56 10.27 -10.23 15.34
C LEU A 56 10.17 -11.00 16.66
N GLY A 57 11.26 -11.11 17.41
CA GLY A 57 11.27 -11.81 18.68
C GLY A 57 11.17 -13.34 18.53
N ALA A 58 10.71 -13.98 19.61
CA ALA A 58 10.61 -15.43 19.69
C ALA A 58 9.24 -15.92 19.18
N ASN A 59 9.25 -16.88 18.26
CA ASN A 59 8.05 -17.45 17.64
C ASN A 59 8.10 -18.98 17.62
N PHE A 60 6.92 -19.62 17.61
CA PHE A 60 6.81 -21.07 17.44
C PHE A 60 6.87 -21.42 15.95
N GLU A 61 7.70 -22.39 15.59
CA GLU A 61 7.84 -22.90 14.23
C GLU A 61 7.91 -24.42 14.20
N TYR A 62 7.68 -24.99 13.01
CA TYR A 62 7.88 -26.41 12.82
C TYR A 62 8.22 -26.77 11.37
N ASP A 63 9.03 -27.80 11.22
CA ASP A 63 9.28 -28.43 9.93
C ASP A 63 8.46 -29.71 9.79
N LEU A 64 8.05 -30.01 8.55
CA LEU A 64 7.41 -31.28 8.16
C LEU A 64 8.33 -32.04 7.18
N PRO A 65 9.35 -32.75 7.68
CA PRO A 65 10.22 -33.56 6.84
C PRO A 65 9.42 -34.62 6.07
N LYS A 66 9.90 -34.97 4.87
CA LYS A 66 9.23 -35.98 4.03
C LYS A 66 9.36 -37.40 4.57
N ASP A 67 10.33 -37.64 5.45
CA ASP A 67 10.75 -38.95 5.94
C ASP A 67 10.57 -39.15 7.45
N LYS A 68 10.09 -38.13 8.18
CA LYS A 68 9.98 -38.12 9.65
C LYS A 68 8.75 -37.38 10.14
N PHE A 69 8.44 -37.55 11.43
CA PHE A 69 7.39 -36.79 12.09
C PHE A 69 7.77 -35.30 12.26
N ARG A 70 6.77 -34.44 12.53
CA ARG A 70 6.94 -32.99 12.67
C ARG A 70 8.04 -32.65 13.68
N GLN A 71 8.86 -31.65 13.36
CA GLN A 71 9.94 -31.17 14.20
C GLN A 71 9.61 -29.74 14.65
N ALA A 72 9.15 -29.62 15.90
CA ALA A 72 8.72 -28.37 16.49
C ALA A 72 9.87 -27.65 17.22
N ARG A 73 9.93 -26.32 17.08
CA ARG A 73 10.96 -25.45 17.66
C ARG A 73 10.41 -24.10 18.09
N ILE A 74 11.11 -23.42 18.98
CA ILE A 74 11.01 -21.96 19.14
C ILE A 74 12.15 -21.32 18.35
N ALA A 75 11.84 -20.39 17.47
CA ALA A 75 12.81 -19.63 16.69
C ALA A 75 12.86 -18.17 17.16
N ARG A 76 14.06 -17.58 17.20
CA ARG A 76 14.25 -16.12 17.17
C ARG A 76 14.26 -15.72 15.69
N GLN A 77 13.36 -14.82 15.33
CA GLN A 77 13.11 -14.46 13.94
C GLN A 77 13.43 -13.01 13.67
N VAL A 78 13.93 -12.76 12.46
CA VAL A 78 14.05 -11.41 11.91
C VAL A 78 13.31 -11.34 10.59
N ARG A 79 12.65 -10.20 10.33
CA ARG A 79 12.10 -9.87 9.02
C ARG A 79 13.13 -9.09 8.24
N VAL A 80 13.51 -9.60 7.08
CA VAL A 80 14.44 -8.97 6.16
C VAL A 80 13.66 -8.48 4.95
N THR A 81 13.71 -7.17 4.72
CA THR A 81 13.10 -6.52 3.57
C THR A 81 14.18 -5.95 2.68
N ILE A 82 14.17 -6.34 1.41
CA ILE A 82 15.15 -5.91 0.40
C ILE A 82 14.47 -5.41 -0.87
N PRO A 83 15.03 -4.40 -1.54
CA PRO A 83 14.65 -4.06 -2.90
C PRO A 83 15.24 -5.09 -3.87
N VAL A 84 14.45 -5.49 -4.86
CA VAL A 84 14.86 -6.46 -5.88
C VAL A 84 14.58 -5.93 -7.28
N HIS A 85 15.48 -6.28 -8.20
CA HIS A 85 15.29 -6.15 -9.64
C HIS A 85 15.55 -7.52 -10.26
N LEU A 86 14.49 -8.19 -10.69
CA LEU A 86 14.54 -9.55 -11.22
C LEU A 86 14.14 -9.60 -12.68
N ALA A 87 14.91 -10.33 -13.48
CA ALA A 87 14.52 -10.66 -14.83
C ALA A 87 13.29 -11.59 -14.82
N PRO A 88 12.51 -11.65 -15.90
CA PRO A 88 11.36 -12.55 -15.97
C PRO A 88 11.76 -14.02 -15.81
N LEU A 89 10.96 -14.77 -15.05
CA LEU A 89 11.20 -16.20 -14.76
C LEU A 89 12.59 -16.50 -14.20
N SER A 90 13.15 -15.57 -13.41
CA SER A 90 14.43 -15.74 -12.74
C SER A 90 14.26 -15.86 -11.23
N TRP A 91 15.33 -16.31 -10.58
CA TRP A 91 15.52 -16.19 -9.14
C TRP A 91 16.89 -15.58 -8.87
N THR A 92 17.05 -15.04 -7.67
CA THR A 92 18.34 -14.62 -7.14
C THR A 92 18.45 -15.13 -5.71
N THR A 93 19.66 -15.11 -5.15
CA THR A 93 19.93 -15.58 -3.79
C THR A 93 20.71 -14.53 -3.04
N PHE A 94 20.37 -14.37 -1.77
CA PHE A 94 20.99 -13.44 -0.84
C PHE A 94 21.37 -14.18 0.43
N GLN A 95 22.28 -13.59 1.20
CA GLN A 95 22.76 -14.10 2.47
C GLN A 95 22.53 -13.06 3.56
N LEU A 96 22.03 -13.51 4.71
CA LEU A 96 21.99 -12.71 5.94
C LEU A 96 23.23 -13.06 6.76
N LEU A 97 24.05 -12.06 7.06
CA LEU A 97 25.32 -12.23 7.76
C LEU A 97 25.38 -11.29 8.97
N GLU A 98 26.15 -11.66 10.00
CA GLU A 98 26.44 -10.75 11.10
C GLU A 98 27.30 -9.58 10.63
N GLY A 99 26.93 -8.37 11.03
CA GLY A 99 27.67 -7.15 10.75
C GLY A 99 26.78 -5.93 10.62
N GLU A 100 27.42 -4.77 10.56
CA GLU A 100 26.73 -3.50 10.39
C GLU A 100 26.22 -3.35 8.96
N GLN A 101 24.96 -2.94 8.83
CA GLN A 101 24.36 -2.55 7.56
C GLN A 101 24.81 -1.13 7.21
N GLU A 102 25.23 -0.90 5.96
CA GLU A 102 25.54 0.44 5.49
C GLU A 102 24.26 1.31 5.53
N HIS A 103 24.26 2.34 6.37
CA HIS A 103 23.18 3.31 6.41
C HIS A 103 23.31 4.28 5.24
N ARG A 104 22.22 4.47 4.51
CA ARG A 104 22.11 5.47 3.45
C ARG A 104 20.88 6.33 3.69
N GLU A 105 21.03 7.61 3.39
CA GLU A 105 19.92 8.55 3.55
C GLU A 105 18.74 8.17 2.65
N GLY A 106 17.54 8.35 3.21
CA GLY A 106 16.30 8.10 2.52
C GLY A 106 16.10 9.02 1.30
N ILE A 107 15.39 8.53 0.28
CA ILE A 107 15.09 9.32 -0.93
C ILE A 107 14.06 10.43 -0.68
N TYR A 108 13.28 10.33 0.39
CA TYR A 108 12.40 11.43 0.82
C TYR A 108 13.19 12.41 1.70
N GLN A 109 13.16 13.69 1.33
CA GLN A 109 13.82 14.79 2.00
C GLN A 109 12.89 16.03 1.98
N ASN A 110 12.48 16.50 3.15
CA ASN A 110 11.72 17.76 3.32
C ASN A 110 10.54 17.95 2.34
N GLY A 111 9.66 16.95 2.22
CA GLY A 111 8.48 17.01 1.34
C GLY A 111 8.74 16.53 -0.09
N VAL A 112 9.98 16.19 -0.45
CA VAL A 112 10.35 15.84 -1.83
C VAL A 112 10.98 14.46 -1.91
N ILE A 113 10.52 13.65 -2.87
CA ILE A 113 11.20 12.43 -3.31
C ILE A 113 11.85 12.69 -4.65
N ASP A 114 13.18 12.69 -4.70
CA ASP A 114 13.91 12.92 -5.94
C ASP A 114 14.56 11.62 -6.46
N THR A 115 14.18 11.21 -7.66
CA THR A 115 14.74 10.03 -8.35
C THR A 115 15.34 10.43 -9.69
N PRO A 116 16.11 9.56 -10.38
CA PRO A 116 16.56 9.82 -11.74
C PRO A 116 15.45 10.03 -12.77
N PHE A 117 14.22 9.56 -12.50
CA PHE A 117 13.11 9.57 -13.46
C PHE A 117 12.05 10.62 -13.14
N VAL A 118 11.73 10.79 -11.86
CA VAL A 118 10.67 11.67 -11.39
C VAL A 118 11.08 12.40 -10.12
N THR A 119 10.55 13.60 -9.92
CA THR A 119 10.54 14.31 -8.64
C THR A 119 9.09 14.37 -8.16
N VAL A 120 8.83 13.87 -6.95
CA VAL A 120 7.49 13.94 -6.32
C VAL A 120 7.56 14.91 -5.16
N SER A 121 6.77 15.98 -5.20
CA SER A 121 6.56 16.89 -4.08
C SER A 121 5.25 16.55 -3.38
N VAL A 122 5.26 16.51 -2.05
CA VAL A 122 4.09 16.29 -1.20
C VAL A 122 4.04 17.39 -0.15
N ASP A 123 3.08 18.31 -0.32
CA ASP A 123 2.80 19.42 0.58
C ASP A 123 1.28 19.53 0.84
N ASP A 124 0.66 20.67 0.51
CA ASP A 124 -0.78 20.85 0.48
C ASP A 124 -1.41 20.15 -0.74
N ASN A 125 -0.62 19.90 -1.79
CA ASN A 125 -0.98 19.05 -2.92
C ASN A 125 0.15 18.06 -3.26
N ILE A 126 -0.06 17.28 -4.32
CA ILE A 126 0.94 16.33 -4.80
C ILE A 126 1.30 16.76 -6.20
N THR A 127 2.57 17.04 -6.42
CA THR A 127 3.09 17.40 -7.74
C THR A 127 4.11 16.37 -8.19
N VAL A 128 3.94 15.85 -9.40
CA VAL A 128 4.89 14.91 -10.02
C VAL A 128 5.55 15.59 -11.22
N TYR A 129 6.86 15.80 -11.14
CA TYR A 129 7.67 16.25 -12.27
C TYR A 129 8.32 15.05 -12.95
N ASP A 130 8.00 14.84 -14.23
CA ASP A 130 8.61 13.80 -15.06
C ASP A 130 9.88 14.37 -15.70
N LYS A 131 11.05 13.84 -15.30
CA LYS A 131 12.36 14.30 -15.79
C LYS A 131 12.66 13.85 -17.22
N THR A 132 11.89 12.88 -17.75
CA THR A 132 12.05 12.38 -19.11
C THR A 132 11.33 13.25 -20.13
N THR A 133 10.16 13.78 -19.76
CA THR A 133 9.35 14.66 -20.61
C THR A 133 9.54 16.14 -20.26
N HIS A 134 10.10 16.44 -19.10
CA HIS A 134 10.23 17.78 -18.52
C HIS A 134 8.88 18.45 -18.19
N GLU A 135 7.84 17.66 -17.97
CA GLU A 135 6.50 18.13 -17.63
C GLU A 135 6.19 18.00 -16.14
N ALA A 136 5.40 18.94 -15.60
CA ALA A 136 4.90 18.90 -14.23
C ALA A 136 3.40 18.59 -14.21
N TYR A 137 3.01 17.63 -13.37
CA TYR A 137 1.63 17.23 -13.13
C TYR A 137 1.24 17.66 -11.72
N GLU A 138 0.48 18.74 -11.62
CA GLU A 138 -0.07 19.29 -10.37
C GLU A 138 -1.38 18.56 -9.99
N ASP A 139 -1.79 18.69 -8.72
CA ASP A 139 -2.98 18.05 -8.15
C ASP A 139 -3.07 16.54 -8.45
N PHE A 140 -1.92 15.86 -8.39
CA PHE A 140 -1.80 14.44 -8.67
C PHE A 140 -2.55 13.61 -7.60
N ILE A 141 -3.22 12.53 -8.01
CA ILE A 141 -4.05 11.67 -7.13
C ILE A 141 -5.29 12.42 -6.60
N ARG A 142 -6.01 13.11 -7.49
CA ARG A 142 -7.30 13.70 -7.16
C ARG A 142 -8.41 12.66 -7.14
N PHE A 143 -9.14 12.58 -6.03
CA PHE A 143 -10.36 11.76 -5.92
C PHE A 143 -11.60 12.61 -6.22
N GLU A 144 -12.49 12.07 -7.05
CA GLU A 144 -13.73 12.69 -7.47
C GLU A 144 -14.92 11.79 -7.15
N ASP A 145 -15.99 12.37 -6.59
CA ASP A 145 -17.28 11.71 -6.37
C ASP A 145 -18.41 12.44 -7.09
N ARG A 146 -19.19 11.66 -7.83
CA ARG A 146 -20.42 12.11 -8.50
C ARG A 146 -21.58 11.23 -8.10
N GLY A 147 -22.78 11.83 -8.12
CA GLY A 147 -24.00 11.06 -7.96
C GLY A 147 -24.21 10.10 -9.14
N ASP A 148 -24.86 8.98 -8.86
CA ASP A 148 -25.30 8.00 -9.85
C ASP A 148 -26.76 7.62 -9.54
N ILE A 149 -27.68 8.15 -10.32
CA ILE A 149 -29.11 7.82 -10.29
C ILE A 149 -29.47 6.87 -11.45
N GLY A 150 -28.50 6.12 -11.96
CA GLY A 150 -28.69 5.11 -12.99
C GLY A 150 -29.13 3.76 -12.44
N ASN A 151 -28.39 2.71 -12.77
CA ASN A 151 -28.60 1.34 -12.28
C ASN A 151 -27.30 0.53 -12.35
N GLU A 152 -27.35 -0.77 -12.08
CA GLU A 152 -26.17 -1.65 -12.09
C GLU A 152 -25.40 -1.66 -13.42
N TYR A 153 -26.08 -1.40 -14.53
CA TYR A 153 -25.56 -1.44 -15.89
C TYR A 153 -25.12 -0.08 -16.42
N ILE A 154 -25.81 0.99 -16.03
CA ILE A 154 -25.65 2.32 -16.62
C ILE A 154 -25.50 3.36 -15.52
N TYR A 155 -24.38 4.05 -15.52
CA TYR A 155 -24.16 5.26 -14.73
C TYR A 155 -24.96 6.43 -15.32
N PHE A 156 -25.66 7.19 -14.48
CA PHE A 156 -26.31 8.43 -14.90
C PHE A 156 -26.22 9.49 -13.80
N GLN A 157 -25.54 10.59 -14.08
CA GLN A 157 -25.37 11.68 -13.13
C GLN A 157 -26.69 12.46 -12.92
N PRO A 158 -27.07 12.77 -11.67
CA PRO A 158 -28.14 13.71 -11.38
C PRO A 158 -27.93 15.06 -12.08
N LYS A 159 -28.99 15.58 -12.69
CA LYS A 159 -28.95 16.85 -13.43
C LYS A 159 -28.61 18.01 -12.48
N GLY A 160 -27.80 18.96 -12.95
CA GLY A 160 -27.44 20.16 -12.19
C GLY A 160 -26.54 19.91 -10.98
N THR A 161 -25.84 18.77 -10.92
CA THR A 161 -24.87 18.48 -9.87
C THR A 161 -23.44 18.66 -10.37
N GLU A 162 -22.57 19.15 -9.50
CA GLU A 162 -21.13 19.29 -9.74
C GLU A 162 -20.35 18.14 -9.08
N PRO A 163 -19.16 17.80 -9.59
CA PRO A 163 -18.26 16.86 -8.94
C PRO A 163 -17.82 17.37 -7.56
N ILE A 164 -17.71 16.45 -6.61
CA ILE A 164 -17.13 16.70 -5.30
C ILE A 164 -15.73 16.12 -5.31
N PHE A 165 -14.75 16.89 -4.83
CA PHE A 165 -13.36 16.44 -4.79
C PHE A 165 -12.92 16.22 -3.35
N ALA A 166 -12.12 15.18 -3.13
CA ALA A 166 -11.51 14.97 -1.83
C ALA A 166 -10.40 16.00 -1.59
N GLU A 167 -10.28 16.45 -0.36
CA GLU A 167 -9.22 17.35 0.08
C GLU A 167 -8.10 16.56 0.73
N LEU A 168 -6.85 16.82 0.34
CA LEU A 168 -5.69 16.28 1.05
C LEU A 168 -5.60 16.98 2.42
N LYS A 169 -5.79 16.22 3.50
CA LYS A 169 -5.73 16.73 4.88
C LYS A 169 -4.34 16.59 5.50
N GLY A 170 -3.48 15.77 4.90
CA GLY A 170 -2.10 15.60 5.30
C GLY A 170 -1.50 14.29 4.82
N TYR A 171 -0.27 14.02 5.23
CA TYR A 171 0.45 12.82 4.87
C TYR A 171 1.38 12.34 6.01
N GLU A 172 1.84 11.11 5.90
CA GLU A 172 2.77 10.47 6.83
C GLU A 172 3.81 9.66 6.04
N VAL A 173 5.08 9.79 6.41
CA VAL A 173 6.15 8.98 5.80
C VAL A 173 6.21 7.65 6.53
N LEU A 174 5.72 6.58 5.87
CA LEU A 174 5.70 5.24 6.44
C LEU A 174 7.07 4.58 6.39
N GLU A 175 7.76 4.71 5.25
CA GLU A 175 9.08 4.13 5.03
C GLU A 175 9.93 5.11 4.22
N ASN A 176 11.19 5.32 4.63
CA ASN A 176 12.13 6.18 3.92
C ASN A 176 13.50 5.52 3.86
N THR A 177 13.82 4.93 2.71
CA THR A 177 15.10 4.23 2.46
C THR A 177 15.79 4.88 1.27
N ALA A 178 17.07 4.56 1.02
CA ALA A 178 17.79 5.12 -0.12
C ALA A 178 17.34 4.52 -1.47
N ARG A 179 16.37 3.60 -1.45
CA ARG A 179 15.86 2.87 -2.63
C ARG A 179 14.39 3.11 -2.89
N TYR A 180 13.60 3.34 -1.86
CA TYR A 180 12.19 3.68 -1.99
C TYR A 180 11.72 4.50 -0.81
N ALA A 181 10.67 5.28 -1.05
CA ALA A 181 9.89 5.92 -0.01
C ALA A 181 8.43 5.52 -0.17
N LYS A 182 7.76 5.32 0.97
CA LYS A 182 6.34 5.05 1.07
C LYS A 182 5.69 6.14 1.89
N ILE A 183 4.73 6.84 1.30
CA ILE A 183 3.98 7.93 1.91
C ILE A 183 2.52 7.51 2.00
N LEU A 184 1.92 7.64 3.19
CA LEU A 184 0.49 7.54 3.40
C LEU A 184 -0.13 8.92 3.22
N LEU A 185 -0.96 9.07 2.21
CA LEU A 185 -1.75 10.26 1.92
C LEU A 185 -3.12 10.11 2.57
N LYS A 186 -3.57 11.13 3.31
CA LYS A 186 -4.84 11.14 4.04
C LYS A 186 -5.74 12.18 3.40
N HIS A 187 -6.69 11.73 2.57
CA HIS A 187 -7.72 12.61 2.01
C HIS A 187 -9.03 12.47 2.78
N GLU A 188 -9.82 13.53 2.78
CA GLU A 188 -11.19 13.53 3.28
C GLU A 188 -12.14 13.94 2.16
N LEU A 189 -13.19 13.14 1.97
CA LEU A 189 -14.20 13.35 0.96
C LEU A 189 -15.58 13.53 1.64
N THR A 190 -16.08 14.76 1.66
CA THR A 190 -17.40 15.09 2.23
C THR A 190 -18.48 15.00 1.15
N VAL A 191 -19.35 14.00 1.22
CA VAL A 191 -20.33 13.69 0.16
C VAL A 191 -21.74 13.50 0.71
N PRO A 192 -22.78 13.72 -0.12
CA PRO A 192 -24.15 13.32 0.18
C PRO A 192 -24.26 11.83 0.52
N VAL A 193 -25.01 11.50 1.57
CA VAL A 193 -25.18 10.11 2.04
C VAL A 193 -25.92 9.23 1.03
N SER A 194 -26.75 9.83 0.15
CA SER A 194 -27.59 9.12 -0.80
C SER A 194 -28.12 10.04 -1.92
N ALA A 195 -29.00 9.49 -2.76
CA ALA A 195 -29.97 10.27 -3.53
C ALA A 195 -30.99 10.95 -2.60
N ASP A 196 -31.74 11.91 -3.13
CA ASP A 196 -32.98 12.35 -2.47
C ASP A 196 -34.08 11.25 -2.54
N GLU A 197 -35.18 11.46 -1.84
CA GLU A 197 -36.30 10.52 -1.79
C GLU A 197 -36.99 10.24 -3.13
N LYS A 198 -36.83 11.11 -4.15
CA LYS A 198 -37.48 10.94 -5.46
C LYS A 198 -36.96 9.73 -6.20
N LEU A 199 -35.67 9.38 -6.01
CA LEU A 199 -35.07 8.24 -6.70
C LEU A 199 -35.84 6.95 -6.43
N GLU A 200 -36.29 6.75 -5.19
CA GLU A 200 -37.00 5.53 -4.80
C GLU A 200 -38.35 5.42 -5.53
N GLU A 201 -39.07 6.53 -5.66
CA GLU A 201 -40.33 6.59 -6.41
C GLU A 201 -40.12 6.38 -7.91
N GLU A 202 -39.09 7.01 -8.48
CA GLU A 202 -38.72 6.86 -9.89
C GLU A 202 -38.30 5.42 -10.24
N GLN A 203 -37.59 4.75 -9.35
CA GLN A 203 -37.22 3.34 -9.51
C GLN A 203 -38.45 2.43 -9.46
N LYS A 204 -39.33 2.60 -8.45
CA LYS A 204 -40.57 1.82 -8.34
C LYS A 204 -41.51 2.06 -9.53
N GLY A 205 -41.53 3.29 -10.05
CA GLY A 205 -42.27 3.67 -11.25
C GLY A 205 -41.63 3.24 -12.56
N ILE A 206 -40.44 2.61 -12.53
CA ILE A 206 -39.68 2.20 -13.74
C ILE A 206 -39.47 3.39 -14.68
N ILE A 207 -39.20 4.57 -14.11
CA ILE A 207 -38.86 5.75 -14.88
C ILE A 207 -37.50 5.52 -15.52
N GLU A 208 -37.47 5.69 -16.85
CA GLU A 208 -36.26 5.65 -17.66
C GLU A 208 -35.21 6.61 -17.09
N PHE A 209 -34.00 6.12 -16.85
CA PHE A 209 -32.96 6.85 -16.10
C PHE A 209 -32.65 8.24 -16.69
N MET A 210 -32.74 8.41 -18.02
CA MET A 210 -32.55 9.71 -18.70
C MET A 210 -33.61 10.76 -18.33
N LYS A 211 -34.80 10.30 -17.91
CA LYS A 211 -35.94 11.14 -17.53
C LYS A 211 -36.04 11.38 -16.02
N ARG A 212 -35.17 10.77 -15.22
CA ARG A 212 -35.11 11.00 -13.78
C ARG A 212 -34.74 12.45 -13.47
N GLU A 213 -35.27 12.91 -12.35
CA GLU A 213 -35.10 14.25 -11.76
C GLU A 213 -34.60 14.18 -10.31
N ALA A 214 -34.39 12.98 -9.76
CA ALA A 214 -33.78 12.80 -8.46
C ALA A 214 -32.40 13.48 -8.38
N GLY A 215 -32.16 14.15 -7.26
CA GLY A 215 -30.91 14.82 -6.91
C GLY A 215 -30.08 14.03 -5.88
N ARG A 216 -29.10 14.72 -5.30
CA ARG A 216 -28.34 14.22 -4.14
C ARG A 216 -29.04 14.67 -2.86
N SER A 217 -28.94 13.88 -1.81
CA SER A 217 -29.40 14.26 -0.47
C SER A 217 -28.66 15.52 0.03
N GLU A 218 -29.30 16.30 0.90
CA GLU A 218 -28.66 17.40 1.62
C GLU A 218 -27.82 16.91 2.81
N GLU A 219 -28.11 15.71 3.33
CA GLU A 219 -27.36 15.13 4.44
C GLU A 219 -25.98 14.67 3.95
N LEU A 220 -24.92 15.15 4.61
CA LEU A 220 -23.53 14.90 4.26
C LEU A 220 -22.86 13.93 5.23
N THR A 221 -21.89 13.18 4.72
CA THR A 221 -20.98 12.35 5.52
C THR A 221 -19.55 12.50 5.03
N ASN A 222 -18.58 12.22 5.91
CA ASN A 222 -17.17 12.26 5.58
C ASN A 222 -16.64 10.84 5.34
N ILE A 223 -15.99 10.64 4.20
CA ILE A 223 -15.31 9.41 3.83
C ILE A 223 -13.79 9.66 3.92
N PRO A 224 -13.09 9.09 4.91
CA PRO A 224 -11.63 9.12 4.93
C PRO A 224 -11.07 8.17 3.86
N LEU A 225 -10.11 8.68 3.08
CA LEU A 225 -9.40 7.94 2.05
C LEU A 225 -7.91 7.90 2.39
N GLU A 226 -7.39 6.70 2.60
CA GLU A 226 -5.98 6.45 2.89
C GLU A 226 -5.31 5.85 1.64
N THR A 227 -4.29 6.53 1.11
CA THR A 227 -3.56 6.08 -0.09
C THR A 227 -2.08 5.93 0.21
N GLU A 228 -1.55 4.71 0.09
CA GLU A 228 -0.11 4.48 0.08
C GLU A 228 0.47 4.77 -1.30
N LEU A 229 1.34 5.78 -1.38
CA LEU A 229 2.17 6.11 -2.53
C LEU A 229 3.57 5.56 -2.29
N THR A 230 4.01 4.62 -3.14
CA THR A 230 5.38 4.10 -3.12
C THR A 230 6.15 4.55 -4.36
N VAL A 231 7.32 5.13 -4.13
CA VAL A 231 8.24 5.61 -5.17
C VAL A 231 9.54 4.85 -5.06
N HIS A 232 9.98 4.20 -6.13
CA HIS A 232 11.26 3.50 -6.18
C HIS A 232 12.30 4.33 -6.95
N LYS A 233 13.51 4.45 -6.41
CA LYS A 233 14.64 5.16 -7.03
C LYS A 233 15.02 4.61 -8.40
N SER A 234 14.85 3.31 -8.63
CA SER A 234 15.24 2.63 -9.87
C SER A 234 14.09 2.40 -10.86
N ALA A 235 12.90 2.97 -10.61
CA ALA A 235 11.77 2.84 -11.51
C ALA A 235 11.11 4.19 -11.77
N SER A 236 10.66 4.41 -13.01
CA SER A 236 9.81 5.55 -13.37
C SER A 236 8.36 5.39 -12.90
N ARG A 237 8.02 4.22 -12.32
CA ARG A 237 6.65 3.84 -11.99
C ARG A 237 6.32 4.20 -10.56
N LEU A 238 5.21 4.91 -10.37
CA LEU A 238 4.61 5.18 -9.06
C LEU A 238 3.60 4.07 -8.74
N ALA A 239 3.70 3.47 -7.56
CA ALA A 239 2.74 2.47 -7.08
C ALA A 239 1.76 3.12 -6.10
N LEU A 240 0.46 2.91 -6.33
CA LEU A 240 -0.62 3.43 -5.50
C LEU A 240 -1.47 2.27 -4.97
N LEU A 241 -1.73 2.29 -3.67
CA LEU A 241 -2.72 1.44 -3.02
C LEU A 241 -3.65 2.32 -2.21
N THR A 242 -4.92 2.43 -2.62
CA THR A 242 -5.93 3.19 -1.87
C THR A 242 -6.83 2.21 -1.11
N LEU A 243 -6.93 2.41 0.20
CA LEU A 243 -7.78 1.64 1.09
C LEU A 243 -8.93 2.55 1.56
N PRO A 244 -10.13 2.44 0.99
CA PRO A 244 -11.27 3.19 1.47
C PRO A 244 -11.78 2.56 2.78
N ARG A 245 -11.86 3.34 3.86
CA ARG A 245 -12.61 2.94 5.07
C ARG A 245 -14.05 3.42 4.94
N ILE A 246 -14.88 2.66 4.22
CA ILE A 246 -16.28 2.99 4.02
C ILE A 246 -17.12 2.33 5.10
N THR A 247 -17.61 3.13 6.03
CA THR A 247 -18.70 2.75 6.93
C THR A 247 -19.95 3.54 6.53
N VAL A 248 -20.45 3.30 5.32
CA VAL A 248 -21.72 3.87 4.87
C VAL A 248 -22.78 2.80 5.09
N SER A 249 -23.40 2.81 6.28
CA SER A 249 -24.60 2.02 6.55
C SER A 249 -25.80 2.73 5.93
N VAL A 250 -26.02 2.54 4.64
CA VAL A 250 -27.22 3.05 3.97
C VAL A 250 -28.02 1.85 3.48
N SER A 251 -29.35 1.92 3.67
CA SER A 251 -30.30 0.95 3.13
C SER A 251 -29.95 0.63 1.67
N TRP A 252 -29.91 -0.65 1.31
CA TRP A 252 -29.60 -1.13 -0.04
C TRP A 252 -30.48 -0.50 -1.14
N SER A 253 -31.59 0.17 -0.79
CA SER A 253 -32.47 0.90 -1.71
C SER A 253 -32.01 2.32 -2.07
N ARG A 254 -30.96 2.90 -1.45
CA ARG A 254 -30.61 4.33 -1.60
C ARG A 254 -29.13 4.64 -1.84
N LEU A 255 -28.28 3.62 -2.02
CA LEU A 255 -26.85 3.83 -2.22
C LEU A 255 -26.56 4.44 -3.60
N ILE A 256 -25.96 5.62 -3.60
CA ILE A 256 -25.45 6.33 -4.79
C ILE A 256 -23.94 6.11 -4.99
N THR A 257 -23.21 5.70 -3.95
CA THR A 257 -21.74 5.70 -4.02
C THR A 257 -21.21 4.31 -4.37
N ARG A 258 -20.78 4.15 -5.62
CA ARG A 258 -19.86 3.06 -6.01
C ARG A 258 -18.44 3.49 -5.68
N VAL A 259 -17.85 2.97 -4.61
CA VAL A 259 -16.39 3.01 -4.45
C VAL A 259 -15.83 1.68 -4.90
N GLN A 260 -15.20 1.67 -6.07
CA GLN A 260 -14.28 0.59 -6.42
C GLN A 260 -13.02 0.77 -5.56
N ALA A 261 -12.65 -0.27 -4.81
CA ALA A 261 -11.29 -0.41 -4.32
C ALA A 261 -10.37 -0.48 -5.55
N MET A 262 -9.73 0.65 -5.88
CA MET A 262 -8.93 0.77 -7.09
C MET A 262 -7.46 0.53 -6.72
N ILE A 263 -6.96 -0.66 -7.00
CA ILE A 263 -5.52 -0.90 -7.09
C ILE A 263 -5.07 -0.29 -8.43
N LEU A 264 -4.81 1.01 -8.44
CA LEU A 264 -4.36 1.70 -9.65
C LEU A 264 -2.83 1.55 -9.78
N LYS A 265 -2.38 0.54 -10.54
CA LYS A 265 -0.99 0.46 -10.98
C LYS A 265 -0.76 1.40 -12.16
N VAL A 266 -0.53 2.68 -11.89
CA VAL A 266 -0.15 3.65 -12.93
C VAL A 266 1.22 3.24 -13.48
N SER A 267 1.27 2.67 -14.68
CA SER A 267 2.49 2.67 -15.50
C SER A 267 2.39 3.87 -16.40
N MET A 268 3.22 4.88 -16.18
CA MET A 268 3.60 5.73 -17.29
C MET A 268 4.51 4.86 -18.17
N ARG A 269 3.92 4.20 -19.16
CA ARG A 269 4.65 3.65 -20.30
C ARG A 269 4.59 4.71 -21.38
N TRP A 270 5.74 5.27 -21.70
CA TRP A 270 5.99 5.88 -22.99
C TRP A 270 6.58 4.81 -23.89
#